data_AF-A0A2T5JEI4-F1
#
_entry.id   AF-A0A2T5JEI4-F1
#
_cell.length_a   1.000
_cell.length_b   1.000
_cell.length_c   1.000
_cell.angle_alpha   90.00
_cell.angle_beta   90.00
_cell.angle_gamma   90.00
#
_symmetry.space_group_name_H-M   'P 1'
#
loop_
_entity.id
_entity.type
_entity.pdbx_description
1 polymer ?
#
loop_
_entity_poly.entity_id
_entity_poly.type
_entity_poly.pdbx_seq_one_letter_code
_entity_poly.pdbx_strand_id
1 'polypeptide(L)'
;MTDILKLHQENKDLVKLIRKIDNNIEGSNGYILGFSDDLILIQNVIDFDIDGYSVFPTNQIDKIRFNRSDKYFNKMMQWEKLSDTININYQIRLNNWRAAFSSLKENNLKVIVECESSALDTFTIGSITKVGTTYVYVKHFDATGLIDEEETSIDYASISKVTFDSRYINIFSKYLRRRKKR
;
A
#
# COMPACT_ATOMS: atom_id res chain seq x y z
N MET A 1 16.70 -4.47 -12.16
CA MET A 1 15.52 -3.86 -11.49
C MET A 1 15.97 -2.99 -10.32
N THR A 2 16.73 -3.55 -9.37
CA THR A 2 17.26 -2.88 -8.17
C THR A 2 17.95 -1.53 -8.44
N ASP A 3 18.84 -1.46 -9.44
CA ASP A 3 19.53 -0.18 -9.76
C ASP A 3 18.58 0.90 -10.25
N ILE A 4 17.52 0.54 -10.99
CA ILE A 4 16.51 1.47 -11.49
C ILE A 4 15.64 1.98 -10.34
N LEU A 5 15.26 1.09 -9.41
CA LEU A 5 14.55 1.47 -8.19
C LEU A 5 15.38 2.44 -7.34
N LYS A 6 16.66 2.12 -7.15
CA LYS A 6 17.59 2.96 -6.40
C LYS A 6 17.75 4.34 -7.03
N LEU A 7 17.95 4.41 -8.34
CA LEU A 7 18.06 5.66 -9.09
C LEU A 7 16.83 6.57 -8.84
N HIS A 8 15.62 6.03 -8.99
CA HIS A 8 14.40 6.81 -8.83
C HIS A 8 14.09 7.17 -7.37
N GLN A 9 14.48 6.32 -6.41
CA GLN A 9 14.41 6.65 -4.99
C GLN A 9 15.35 7.82 -4.64
N GLU A 10 16.60 7.76 -5.07
CA GLU A 10 17.61 8.80 -4.79
C GLU A 10 17.25 10.14 -5.44
N ASN A 11 16.72 10.10 -6.66
CA ASN A 11 16.27 11.30 -7.37
C ASN A 11 14.94 11.85 -6.87
N LYS A 12 14.22 11.13 -6.00
CA LYS A 12 12.83 11.40 -5.61
C LYS A 12 11.94 11.62 -6.84
N ASP A 13 12.03 10.71 -7.81
CA ASP A 13 11.21 10.76 -9.01
C ASP A 13 9.79 10.22 -8.73
N LEU A 14 8.76 10.98 -9.12
CA LEU A 14 7.41 10.45 -9.25
C LEU A 14 7.34 9.48 -10.42
N VAL A 15 7.33 8.19 -10.13
CA VAL A 15 7.29 7.13 -11.14
C VAL A 15 5.91 6.48 -11.23
N LYS A 16 5.61 5.90 -12.39
CA LYS A 16 4.52 4.94 -12.51
C LYS A 16 5.10 3.52 -12.45
N LEU A 17 4.72 2.79 -11.41
CA LEU A 17 5.01 1.37 -11.24
C LEU A 17 3.87 0.57 -11.86
N ILE A 18 4.21 -0.27 -12.82
CA ILE A 18 3.28 -1.17 -13.49
C ILE A 18 3.59 -2.56 -12.99
N ARG A 19 2.59 -3.19 -12.37
CA ARG A 19 2.67 -4.53 -11.80
C ARG A 19 1.89 -5.51 -12.69
N LYS A 20 2.39 -6.73 -12.81
CA LYS A 20 1.69 -7.84 -13.45
C LYS A 20 1.39 -8.91 -12.42
N ILE A 21 0.11 -9.22 -12.25
CA ILE A 21 -0.41 -10.15 -11.24
C ILE A 21 -1.28 -11.15 -11.99
N ASP A 22 -0.73 -12.32 -12.27
CA ASP A 22 -1.29 -13.29 -13.22
C ASP A 22 -1.59 -12.64 -14.58
N ASN A 23 -2.87 -12.48 -14.91
CA ASN A 23 -3.36 -11.85 -16.14
C ASN A 23 -3.73 -10.36 -15.96
N ASN A 24 -3.69 -9.85 -14.73
CA ASN A 24 -4.05 -8.48 -14.41
C ASN A 24 -2.82 -7.55 -14.49
N ILE A 25 -3.05 -6.32 -14.93
CA ILE A 25 -2.03 -5.27 -15.01
C ILE A 25 -2.49 -4.12 -14.12
N GLU A 26 -1.75 -3.88 -13.05
CA GLU A 26 -2.06 -2.86 -12.06
C GLU A 26 -1.06 -1.71 -12.12
N GLY A 27 -1.52 -0.48 -11.92
CA GLY A 27 -0.68 0.71 -11.97
C GLY A 27 -0.73 1.51 -10.67
N SER A 28 0.42 1.96 -10.20
CA SER A 28 0.52 2.89 -9.07
C SER A 28 1.46 4.04 -9.41
N ASN A 29 1.02 5.28 -9.18
CA ASN A 29 1.90 6.44 -9.24
C ASN A 29 2.39 6.75 -7.82
N GLY A 30 3.69 6.95 -7.65
CA GLY A 30 4.22 7.27 -6.34
C GLY A 30 5.72 7.49 -6.30
N TYR A 31 6.18 7.93 -5.13
CA TYR A 31 7.60 8.07 -4.82
C TYR A 31 8.07 6.82 -4.08
N ILE A 32 9.20 6.26 -4.51
CA ILE A 32 9.81 5.11 -3.84
C ILE A 32 10.44 5.57 -2.53
N LEU A 33 10.05 4.97 -1.42
CA LEU A 33 10.56 5.29 -0.08
C LEU A 33 11.54 4.25 0.44
N GLY A 34 11.41 3.00 -0.02
CA GLY A 34 12.31 1.91 0.32
C GLY A 34 11.93 0.62 -0.40
N PHE A 35 12.86 -0.31 -0.49
CA PHE A 35 12.63 -1.62 -1.08
C PHE A 35 13.61 -2.65 -0.54
N SER A 36 13.25 -3.92 -0.71
CA SER A 36 14.09 -5.11 -0.55
C SER A 36 13.91 -6.01 -1.77
N ASP A 37 14.53 -7.18 -1.76
CA ASP A 37 14.30 -8.22 -2.77
C ASP A 37 12.83 -8.71 -2.77
N ASP A 38 12.14 -8.62 -1.63
CA ASP A 38 10.79 -9.14 -1.43
C ASP A 38 9.69 -8.08 -1.63
N LEU A 39 9.86 -6.89 -1.04
CA LEU A 39 8.81 -5.87 -0.98
C LEU A 39 9.35 -4.48 -1.31
N ILE A 40 8.51 -3.66 -1.92
CA ILE A 40 8.71 -2.23 -2.13
C ILE A 40 7.67 -1.43 -1.37
N LEU A 41 8.07 -0.24 -0.90
CA LEU A 41 7.24 0.74 -0.23
C LEU A 41 7.25 2.05 -1.02
N ILE A 42 6.06 2.53 -1.35
CA ILE A 42 5.86 3.82 -2.01
C ILE A 42 4.94 4.72 -1.21
N GLN A 43 5.09 6.03 -1.40
CA GLN A 43 4.07 7.01 -1.06
C GLN A 43 3.23 7.29 -2.30
N ASN A 44 1.91 7.07 -2.22
CA ASN A 44 1.05 7.16 -3.39
C ASN A 44 0.77 8.61 -3.77
N VAL A 45 0.58 8.84 -5.08
CA VAL A 45 0.05 10.08 -5.62
C VAL A 45 -1.22 9.78 -6.41
N ILE A 46 -2.32 10.44 -6.04
CA ILE A 46 -3.64 10.33 -6.69
C ILE A 46 -4.12 11.74 -6.99
N ASP A 47 -4.41 12.05 -8.25
CA ASP A 47 -4.93 13.36 -8.69
C ASP A 47 -4.19 14.56 -8.10
N PHE A 48 -2.85 14.54 -8.20
CA PHE A 48 -1.95 15.57 -7.67
C PHE A 48 -1.89 15.66 -6.14
N ASP A 49 -2.55 14.77 -5.41
CA ASP A 49 -2.44 14.71 -3.95
C ASP A 49 -1.55 13.55 -3.51
N ILE A 50 -0.87 13.74 -2.37
CA ILE A 50 -0.23 12.65 -1.64
C ILE A 50 -1.31 11.87 -0.87
N ASP A 51 -1.37 10.55 -1.04
CA ASP A 51 -2.42 9.71 -0.44
C ASP A 51 -1.89 8.41 0.18
N GLY A 52 -1.35 8.56 1.39
CA GLY A 52 -0.85 7.43 2.18
C GLY A 52 0.25 6.65 1.47
N TYR A 53 0.33 5.36 1.80
CA TYR A 53 1.43 4.50 1.40
C TYR A 53 0.93 3.16 0.89
N SER A 54 1.73 2.53 0.03
CA SER A 54 1.49 1.16 -0.43
C SER A 54 2.75 0.31 -0.29
N VAL A 55 2.56 -0.93 0.15
CA VAL A 55 3.57 -2.00 0.08
C VAL A 55 3.09 -3.07 -0.87
N PHE A 56 3.98 -3.58 -1.73
CA PHE A 56 3.67 -4.70 -2.62
C PHE A 56 4.95 -5.47 -3.01
N PRO A 57 4.82 -6.70 -3.52
CA PRO A 57 5.97 -7.52 -3.89
C PRO A 57 6.82 -6.90 -5.00
N THR A 58 8.14 -6.85 -4.79
CA THR A 58 9.09 -6.30 -5.76
C THR A 58 9.06 -7.11 -7.07
N ASN A 59 8.87 -8.43 -6.97
CA ASN A 59 8.81 -9.33 -8.12
C ASN A 59 7.58 -9.14 -9.02
N GLN A 60 6.54 -8.44 -8.56
CA GLN A 60 5.36 -8.12 -9.37
C GLN A 60 5.61 -6.93 -10.30
N ILE A 61 6.67 -6.14 -10.10
CA ILE A 61 6.99 -4.97 -10.91
C ILE A 61 7.45 -5.44 -12.30
N ASP A 62 6.58 -5.28 -13.29
CA ASP A 62 6.88 -5.55 -14.70
C ASP A 62 7.65 -4.37 -15.31
N LYS A 63 7.23 -3.14 -14.99
CA LYS A 63 7.80 -1.93 -15.58
C LYS A 63 7.78 -0.74 -14.63
N ILE A 64 8.87 0.03 -14.65
CA ILE A 64 8.97 1.35 -14.03
C ILE A 64 8.96 2.37 -15.17
N ARG A 65 8.02 3.31 -15.14
CA ARG A 65 7.87 4.32 -16.20
C ARG A 65 8.17 5.70 -15.66
N PHE A 66 9.07 6.40 -16.36
CA PHE A 66 9.43 7.79 -16.12
C PHE A 66 9.69 8.52 -17.45
N ASN A 67 8.68 8.54 -18.31
CA ASN A 67 8.77 9.12 -19.65
C ASN A 67 8.58 10.66 -19.64
N ARG A 68 8.48 11.29 -20.82
CA ARG A 68 8.31 12.75 -20.94
C ARG A 68 7.09 13.28 -20.16
N SER A 69 5.97 12.56 -20.20
CA SER A 69 4.74 12.94 -19.48
C SER A 69 4.91 12.77 -17.97
N ASP A 70 5.49 11.64 -17.54
CA ASP A 70 5.74 11.37 -16.11
C ASP A 70 6.72 12.41 -15.52
N LYS A 71 7.77 12.77 -16.27
CA LYS A 71 8.71 13.85 -15.89
C LYS A 71 8.03 15.21 -15.76
N TYR A 72 7.06 15.51 -16.61
CA TYR A 72 6.32 16.77 -16.53
C TYR A 72 5.38 16.78 -15.31
N PHE A 73 4.73 15.64 -15.03
CA PHE A 73 3.93 15.49 -13.81
C PHE A 73 4.80 15.62 -12.54
N ASN A 74 5.98 15.01 -12.52
CA ASN A 74 6.94 15.18 -11.42
C ASN A 74 7.30 16.66 -11.20
N LYS A 75 7.51 17.44 -12.27
CA LYS A 75 7.75 18.89 -12.16
C LYS A 75 6.55 19.65 -11.59
N MET A 76 5.33 19.27 -11.96
CA MET A 76 4.13 19.88 -11.35
C MET A 76 4.11 19.66 -9.84
N MET A 77 4.38 18.43 -9.38
CA MET A 77 4.44 18.15 -7.93
C MET A 77 5.53 18.97 -7.22
N GLN A 78 6.65 19.25 -7.88
CA GLN A 78 7.71 20.13 -7.36
C GLN A 78 7.26 21.59 -7.30
N TRP A 79 6.58 22.10 -8.34
CA TRP A 79 6.07 23.47 -8.36
C TRP A 79 4.99 23.71 -7.31
N GLU A 80 4.13 22.73 -7.07
CA GLU A 80 3.15 22.72 -5.99
C GLU A 80 3.79 22.46 -4.60
N LYS A 81 5.12 22.22 -4.55
CA LYS A 81 5.88 21.90 -3.33
C LYS A 81 5.42 20.65 -2.60
N LEU A 82 4.68 19.78 -3.29
CA LEU A 82 4.19 18.52 -2.73
C LEU A 82 5.30 17.48 -2.65
N SER A 83 6.27 17.50 -3.57
CA SER A 83 7.47 16.65 -3.50
C SER A 83 8.30 16.84 -2.22
N ASP A 84 8.21 18.02 -1.61
CA ASP A 84 8.97 18.37 -0.41
C ASP A 84 8.37 17.70 0.84
N THR A 85 7.11 17.29 0.75
CA THR A 85 6.39 16.60 1.83
C THR A 85 6.59 15.09 1.81
N ILE A 86 7.27 14.57 0.77
CA ILE A 86 7.53 13.14 0.61
C ILE A 86 8.46 12.65 1.70
N ASN A 87 7.93 11.80 2.56
CA ASN A 87 8.62 11.23 3.70
C ASN A 87 7.87 10.01 4.22
N ILE A 88 8.50 9.26 5.13
CA ILE A 88 7.81 8.20 5.88
C ILE A 88 7.99 8.39 7.38
N ASN A 89 6.87 8.36 8.09
CA ASN A 89 6.84 8.52 9.55
C ASN A 89 6.91 7.17 10.31
N TYR A 90 7.02 6.07 9.56
CA TYR A 90 6.94 4.71 10.08
C TYR A 90 8.17 3.91 9.67
N GLN A 91 8.71 3.14 10.60
CA GLN A 91 9.72 2.14 10.27
C GLN A 91 9.04 0.85 9.80
N ILE A 92 8.97 0.64 8.49
CA ILE A 92 8.36 -0.56 7.90
C ILE A 92 9.45 -1.55 7.47
N ARG A 93 9.42 -2.76 8.05
CA ARG A 93 10.34 -3.85 7.67
C ARG A 93 9.87 -4.52 6.38
N LEU A 94 10.68 -4.44 5.33
CA LEU A 94 10.32 -4.91 3.98
C LEU A 94 10.85 -6.32 3.65
N ASN A 95 11.36 -7.08 4.62
CA ASN A 95 11.96 -8.40 4.39
C ASN A 95 10.96 -9.50 4.00
N ASN A 96 9.66 -9.31 4.29
CA ASN A 96 8.57 -10.21 3.94
C ASN A 96 7.27 -9.64 4.53
N TRP A 97 6.14 -10.21 4.14
CA TRP A 97 4.82 -9.79 4.63
C TRP A 97 4.69 -9.85 6.15
N ARG A 98 5.19 -10.91 6.80
CA ARG A 98 5.11 -11.04 8.25
C ARG A 98 5.79 -9.87 8.95
N ALA A 99 7.00 -9.51 8.52
CA ALA A 99 7.74 -8.38 9.09
C ALA A 99 7.05 -7.03 8.80
N ALA A 100 6.52 -6.86 7.58
CA ALA A 100 5.78 -5.66 7.20
C ALA A 100 4.52 -5.47 8.05
N PHE A 101 3.66 -6.50 8.14
CA PHE A 101 2.45 -6.47 8.96
C PHE A 101 2.75 -6.34 10.45
N SER A 102 3.84 -6.93 10.95
CA SER A 102 4.28 -6.70 12.34
C SER A 102 4.54 -5.20 12.57
N SER A 103 5.26 -4.56 11.66
CA SER A 103 5.56 -3.13 11.72
C SER A 103 4.28 -2.28 11.64
N LEU A 104 3.35 -2.60 10.72
CA LEU A 104 2.07 -1.90 10.59
C LEU A 104 1.21 -2.02 11.86
N LYS A 105 1.16 -3.21 12.45
CA LYS A 105 0.43 -3.48 13.70
C LYS A 105 1.07 -2.76 14.90
N GLU A 106 2.40 -2.76 15.01
CA GLU A 106 3.15 -2.04 16.05
C GLU A 106 2.86 -0.53 16.03
N ASN A 107 2.66 0.03 14.83
CA ASN A 107 2.27 1.43 14.63
C ASN A 107 0.75 1.69 14.74
N ASN A 108 -0.05 0.68 15.12
CA ASN A 108 -1.51 0.75 15.24
C ASN A 108 -2.21 1.26 13.96
N LEU A 109 -1.67 0.89 12.80
CA LEU A 109 -2.20 1.30 11.50
C LEU A 109 -3.34 0.38 11.08
N LYS A 110 -4.37 0.99 10.49
CA LYS A 110 -5.38 0.27 9.70
C LYS A 110 -4.88 0.13 8.27
N VAL A 111 -5.29 -0.95 7.63
CA VAL A 111 -4.81 -1.35 6.31
C VAL A 111 -5.98 -1.66 5.40
N ILE A 112 -5.73 -1.49 4.11
CA ILE A 112 -6.44 -2.19 3.03
C ILE A 112 -5.48 -3.27 2.55
N VAL A 113 -5.94 -4.52 2.53
CA VAL A 113 -5.23 -5.65 1.96
C VAL A 113 -5.96 -6.08 0.69
N GLU A 114 -5.25 -6.05 -0.43
CA GLU A 114 -5.77 -6.39 -1.74
C GLU A 114 -5.08 -7.68 -2.24
N CYS A 115 -5.89 -8.58 -2.79
CA CYS A 115 -5.43 -9.77 -3.48
C CYS A 115 -5.96 -9.73 -4.92
N GLU A 116 -5.21 -9.05 -5.79
CA GLU A 116 -5.63 -8.65 -7.14
C GLU A 116 -5.49 -9.77 -8.19
N SER A 117 -5.21 -11.02 -7.78
CA SER A 117 -5.20 -12.17 -8.71
C SER A 117 -6.62 -12.45 -9.23
N SER A 118 -6.76 -12.82 -10.50
CA SER A 118 -8.08 -13.08 -11.11
C SER A 118 -8.86 -14.23 -10.47
N ALA A 119 -8.20 -15.12 -9.73
CA ALA A 119 -8.85 -16.23 -9.03
C ALA A 119 -9.45 -15.84 -7.66
N LEU A 120 -9.05 -14.71 -7.08
CA LEU A 120 -9.41 -14.32 -5.71
C LEU A 120 -10.11 -12.95 -5.68
N ASP A 121 -9.49 -11.92 -6.25
CA ASP A 121 -10.00 -10.55 -6.35
C ASP A 121 -10.69 -10.03 -5.06
N THR A 122 -9.96 -10.03 -3.94
CA THR A 122 -10.50 -9.62 -2.64
C THR A 122 -9.94 -8.29 -2.16
N PHE A 123 -10.79 -7.53 -1.48
CA PHE A 123 -10.46 -6.28 -0.79
C PHE A 123 -10.85 -6.38 0.69
N THR A 124 -9.89 -6.27 1.60
CA THR A 124 -10.15 -6.30 3.05
C THR A 124 -9.58 -5.06 3.73
N ILE A 125 -10.46 -4.18 4.22
CA ILE A 125 -10.09 -2.98 4.98
C ILE A 125 -10.35 -3.16 6.47
N GLY A 126 -9.40 -2.81 7.34
CA GLY A 126 -9.59 -2.93 8.78
C GLY A 126 -8.35 -2.78 9.64
N SER A 127 -8.49 -3.07 10.94
CA SER A 127 -7.37 -3.11 11.89
C SER A 127 -6.70 -4.48 11.90
N ILE A 128 -5.38 -4.53 11.96
CA ILE A 128 -4.65 -5.80 12.11
C ILE A 128 -4.80 -6.32 13.55
N THR A 129 -5.47 -7.46 13.73
CA THR A 129 -5.68 -8.07 15.06
C THR A 129 -4.52 -8.99 15.43
N LYS A 130 -4.01 -9.75 14.46
CA LYS A 130 -2.96 -10.75 14.67
C LYS A 130 -2.09 -10.88 13.41
N VAL A 131 -0.79 -11.11 13.65
CA VAL A 131 0.19 -11.40 12.61
C VAL A 131 0.70 -12.82 12.85
N GLY A 132 0.29 -13.75 11.99
CA GLY A 132 0.68 -15.15 12.05
C GLY A 132 2.01 -15.42 11.33
N THR A 133 2.30 -16.70 11.10
CA THR A 133 3.46 -17.13 10.31
C THR A 133 3.17 -17.10 8.81
N THR A 134 1.96 -17.49 8.42
CA THR A 134 1.49 -17.58 7.02
C THR A 134 0.32 -16.65 6.72
N TYR A 135 -0.42 -16.24 7.74
CA TYR A 135 -1.63 -15.40 7.60
C TYR A 135 -1.49 -14.10 8.39
N VAL A 136 -2.12 -13.04 7.89
CA VAL A 136 -2.53 -11.88 8.69
C VAL A 136 -4.02 -11.95 8.98
N TYR A 137 -4.43 -11.45 10.14
CA TYR A 137 -5.83 -11.39 10.55
C TYR A 137 -6.23 -9.92 10.66
N VAL A 138 -7.31 -9.57 9.99
CA VAL A 138 -7.82 -8.20 9.89
C VAL A 138 -9.25 -8.14 10.39
N LYS A 139 -9.53 -7.18 11.27
CA LYS A 139 -10.88 -6.86 11.72
C LYS A 139 -11.56 -5.99 10.69
N HIS A 140 -12.21 -6.62 9.72
CA HIS A 140 -12.84 -5.93 8.61
C HIS A 140 -13.97 -5.01 9.07
N PHE A 141 -14.20 -3.94 8.32
CA PHE A 141 -15.45 -3.19 8.38
C PHE A 141 -16.03 -3.01 6.98
N ASP A 142 -17.35 -3.11 6.89
CA ASP A 142 -18.05 -3.02 5.62
C ASP A 142 -18.21 -1.57 5.10
N ALA A 143 -18.76 -1.44 3.89
CA ALA A 143 -19.02 -0.15 3.24
C ALA A 143 -20.06 0.74 3.99
N THR A 144 -20.69 0.23 5.05
CA THR A 144 -21.58 1.00 5.94
C THR A 144 -20.93 1.39 7.27
N GLY A 145 -19.64 1.09 7.44
CA GLY A 145 -18.90 1.35 8.67
C GLY A 145 -19.15 0.35 9.78
N LEU A 146 -19.80 -0.79 9.50
CA LEU A 146 -20.00 -1.81 10.52
C LEU A 146 -18.76 -2.70 10.64
N ILE A 147 -18.19 -2.78 11.84
CA ILE A 147 -17.07 -3.68 12.14
C ILE A 147 -17.59 -5.11 12.29
N ASP A 148 -16.95 -6.04 11.60
CA ASP A 148 -17.28 -7.47 11.65
C ASP A 148 -17.03 -8.09 13.03
N GLU A 149 -17.85 -9.08 13.38
CA GLU A 149 -17.74 -9.81 14.65
C GLU A 149 -16.57 -10.79 14.68
N GLU A 150 -16.21 -11.34 13.52
CA GLU A 150 -15.06 -12.22 13.32
C GLU A 150 -13.91 -11.48 12.62
N GLU A 151 -12.75 -12.11 12.56
CA GLU A 151 -11.59 -11.59 11.82
C GLU A 151 -11.44 -12.31 10.47
N THR A 152 -11.02 -11.57 9.46
CA THR A 152 -10.69 -12.11 8.15
C THR A 152 -9.23 -12.56 8.16
N SER A 153 -8.98 -13.85 7.94
CA SER A 153 -7.63 -14.37 7.73
C SER A 153 -7.23 -14.27 6.26
N ILE A 154 -6.06 -13.72 5.97
CA ILE A 154 -5.55 -13.50 4.61
C ILE A 154 -4.16 -14.14 4.48
N ASP A 155 -3.99 -14.99 3.48
CA ASP A 155 -2.71 -15.68 3.22
C ASP A 155 -1.70 -14.71 2.64
N TYR A 156 -0.48 -14.68 3.18
CA TYR A 156 0.60 -13.87 2.61
C TYR A 156 0.89 -14.18 1.15
N ALA A 157 0.70 -15.43 0.72
CA ALA A 157 0.93 -15.82 -0.67
C ALA A 157 -0.06 -15.18 -1.65
N SER A 158 -1.26 -14.77 -1.18
CA SER A 158 -2.28 -14.16 -2.03
C SER A 158 -2.23 -12.64 -2.08
N ILE A 159 -1.51 -12.00 -1.14
CA ILE A 159 -1.48 -10.55 -1.02
C ILE A 159 -0.65 -9.95 -2.15
N SER A 160 -1.28 -9.07 -2.93
CA SER A 160 -0.62 -8.32 -3.99
C SER A 160 -0.30 -6.89 -3.58
N LYS A 161 -1.09 -6.29 -2.68
CA LYS A 161 -0.87 -4.91 -2.23
C LYS A 161 -1.45 -4.67 -0.84
N VAL A 162 -0.76 -3.86 -0.06
CA VAL A 162 -1.25 -3.36 1.24
C VAL A 162 -1.15 -1.84 1.24
N THR A 163 -2.29 -1.18 1.37
CA THR A 163 -2.38 0.29 1.47
C THR A 163 -2.63 0.68 2.93
N PHE A 164 -1.97 1.73 3.41
CA PHE A 164 -2.16 2.24 4.77
C PHE A 164 -2.01 3.75 4.83
N ASP A 165 -2.60 4.34 5.88
CA ASP A 165 -2.60 5.79 6.13
C ASP A 165 -3.12 6.63 4.93
N SER A 166 -3.96 6.03 4.08
CA SER A 166 -4.65 6.75 3.02
C SER A 166 -5.77 7.60 3.60
N ARG A 167 -6.13 8.66 2.90
CA ARG A 167 -7.26 9.54 3.21
C ARG A 167 -8.55 8.75 3.34
N TYR A 168 -8.77 7.77 2.47
CA TYR A 168 -9.93 6.88 2.53
C TYR A 168 -9.99 6.12 3.87
N ILE A 169 -8.91 5.42 4.24
CA ILE A 169 -8.82 4.69 5.51
C ILE A 169 -9.06 5.64 6.68
N ASN A 170 -8.38 6.79 6.68
CA ASN A 170 -8.38 7.74 7.79
C ASN A 170 -9.73 8.44 7.99
N ILE A 171 -10.43 8.78 6.91
CA ILE A 171 -11.78 9.37 6.99
C ILE A 171 -12.78 8.31 7.44
N PHE A 172 -12.82 7.16 6.78
CA PHE A 172 -13.83 6.14 7.04
C PHE A 172 -13.72 5.59 8.47
N SER A 173 -12.48 5.47 8.98
CA SER A 173 -12.20 5.00 10.33
C SER A 173 -12.83 5.85 11.45
N LYS A 174 -13.15 7.12 11.19
CA LYS A 174 -13.80 8.02 12.17
C LYS A 174 -15.27 7.67 12.39
N TYR A 175 -15.87 6.94 11.46
CA TYR A 175 -17.32 6.66 11.44
C TYR A 175 -17.64 5.18 11.67
N LEU A 176 -16.66 4.39 12.12
CA LEU A 176 -16.86 2.98 12.40
C LEU A 176 -17.76 2.76 13.61
N ARG A 177 -18.61 1.73 13.52
CA ARG A 177 -19.56 1.34 14.55
C ARG A 177 -19.55 -0.17 14.75
N ARG A 178 -19.93 -0.60 15.96
CA ARG A 178 -20.17 -2.01 16.28
C ARG A 178 -21.67 -2.27 16.35
N ARG A 179 -22.09 -3.50 16.07
CA ARG A 179 -23.46 -3.93 16.39
C ARG A 179 -23.70 -3.74 17.88
N LYS A 180 -24.85 -3.16 18.23
CA LYS A 180 -25.31 -3.15 19.62
C LYS A 180 -25.61 -4.60 20.00
N LYS A 181 -24.99 -5.10 21.08
CA LYS A 181 -25.41 -6.35 21.68
C LYS A 181 -26.87 -6.19 22.10
N ARG A 182 -27.74 -7.09 21.63
CA ARG A 182 -29.13 -7.18 22.08
C ARG A 182 -29.19 -7.74 23.48
#